data_AF-A0A356Z306-F1
#
_entry.id   AF-A0A356Z306-F1
#
_cell.length_a   1.000
_cell.length_b   1.000
_cell.length_c   1.000
_cell.angle_alpha   90.00
_cell.angle_beta   90.00
_cell.angle_gamma   90.00
#
_symmetry.space_group_name_H-M   'P 1'
#
loop_
_entity.id
_entity.type
_entity.pdbx_description
1 polymer ?
#
loop_
_entity_poly.entity_id
_entity_poly.type
_entity_poly.pdbx_seq_one_letter_code
_entity_poly.pdbx_strand_id
1 'polypeptide(L)'
;MKMSLLFLIMSFSIAVNAVLSQELIPAGKIIDALKEKNCEKAYKMLGRIDDLDYKDKAGGTMLMYSSVNGCTGVASWLMDRGARIDLKSNEGFTALHMASRNGHSEIVKALLMKGAKVDELNITRSTALYMASQQGHTTIIELLIENGAQIDFKSNGEFTALFIASQYGKADAVKYLTEKGASVDIPTNRGATPLFIASSLGYPEIVAVLLEKDADIEAKTRRGATPLFVSSQDGRYEIVKLLLEHGADVKMKTNDGLSPLLAASIRGHAEIVRLLLDNGADVNQKTNQGTTSLMIASANGHTDVVKVLLDKGADTSLKNESGKSATEVAANDEIRNLISRISKL
;
A
#
# COMPACT_ATOMS: atom_id res chain seq x y z
N MET A 1 35.48 73.01 7.16
CA MET A 1 34.61 72.01 7.83
C MET A 1 33.49 71.42 6.97
N LYS A 2 32.92 72.13 5.98
CA LYS A 2 31.80 71.60 5.15
C LYS A 2 32.18 70.48 4.15
N MET A 3 33.43 70.42 3.67
CA MET A 3 33.88 69.41 2.69
C MET A 3 33.96 67.99 3.25
N SER A 4 34.17 67.84 4.57
CA SER A 4 34.30 66.54 5.24
C SER A 4 32.95 65.82 5.41
N LEU A 5 31.86 66.58 5.63
CA LEU A 5 30.52 66.01 5.80
C LEU A 5 29.94 65.48 4.48
N LEU A 6 30.20 66.18 3.36
CA LEU A 6 29.76 65.74 2.03
C LEU A 6 30.45 64.45 1.59
N PHE A 7 31.75 64.31 1.91
CA PHE A 7 32.52 63.09 1.66
C PHE A 7 32.03 61.92 2.52
N LEU A 8 31.65 62.18 3.78
CA LEU A 8 31.08 61.18 4.68
C LEU A 8 29.70 60.72 4.21
N ILE A 9 28.84 61.64 3.74
CA ILE A 9 27.51 61.31 3.20
C ILE A 9 27.63 60.53 1.88
N MET A 10 28.56 60.92 1.00
CA MET A 10 28.81 60.18 -0.23
C MET A 10 29.38 58.79 0.03
N SER A 11 30.35 58.64 0.93
CA SER A 11 30.92 57.32 1.26
C SER A 11 29.89 56.42 1.95
N PHE A 12 29.00 56.98 2.78
CA PHE A 12 27.88 56.25 3.37
C PHE A 12 26.84 55.87 2.32
N SER A 13 26.50 56.76 1.38
CA SER A 13 25.58 56.47 0.27
C SER A 13 26.13 55.43 -0.71
N ILE A 14 27.45 55.44 -0.95
CA ILE A 14 28.13 54.44 -1.79
C ILE A 14 28.21 53.10 -1.06
N ALA A 15 28.49 53.08 0.25
CA ALA A 15 28.48 51.85 1.04
C ALA A 15 27.07 51.24 1.17
N VAL A 16 26.05 52.07 1.37
CA VAL A 16 24.64 51.65 1.36
C VAL A 16 24.23 51.13 -0.02
N ASN A 17 24.61 51.81 -1.11
CA ASN A 17 24.37 51.31 -2.45
C ASN A 17 25.17 50.05 -2.77
N ALA A 18 26.39 49.87 -2.27
CA ALA A 18 27.22 48.68 -2.48
C ALA A 18 26.70 47.46 -1.71
N VAL A 19 26.07 47.67 -0.54
CA VAL A 19 25.35 46.63 0.20
C VAL A 19 24.02 46.29 -0.47
N LEU A 20 23.34 47.29 -1.06
CA LEU A 20 22.10 47.10 -1.83
C LEU A 20 22.32 46.58 -3.26
N SER A 21 23.54 46.68 -3.81
CA SER A 21 23.88 46.29 -5.19
C SER A 21 24.40 44.87 -5.33
N GLN A 22 24.42 44.07 -4.27
CA GLN A 22 24.74 42.66 -4.44
C GLN A 22 23.50 41.94 -5.03
N GLU A 23 23.65 41.30 -6.19
CA GLU A 23 22.57 40.60 -6.91
C GLU A 23 21.90 39.49 -6.07
N LEU A 24 20.59 39.57 -5.89
CA LEU A 24 19.79 38.49 -5.30
C LEU A 24 20.03 37.18 -6.05
N ILE A 25 20.14 36.07 -5.33
CA ILE A 25 20.24 34.74 -5.89
C ILE A 25 18.83 34.33 -6.34
N PRO A 26 18.63 34.02 -7.63
CA PRO A 26 17.33 33.56 -8.11
C PRO A 26 16.93 32.26 -7.41
N ALA A 27 15.73 32.21 -6.85
CA ALA A 27 15.18 31.02 -6.19
C ALA A 27 15.29 29.75 -7.07
N GLY A 28 15.19 29.89 -8.39
CA GLY A 28 15.38 28.80 -9.35
C GLY A 28 16.73 28.08 -9.22
N LYS A 29 17.84 28.79 -8.96
CA LYS A 29 19.16 28.15 -8.78
C LYS A 29 19.23 27.31 -7.50
N ILE A 30 18.52 27.74 -6.45
CA ILE A 30 18.42 26.99 -5.19
C ILE A 30 17.56 25.75 -5.40
N ILE A 31 16.45 25.88 -6.12
CA ILE A 31 15.62 24.74 -6.55
C ILE A 31 16.45 23.72 -7.34
N ASP A 32 17.29 24.16 -8.28
CA ASP A 32 18.16 23.25 -9.04
C ASP A 32 19.13 22.49 -8.12
N ALA A 33 19.76 23.18 -7.16
CA ALA A 33 20.61 22.52 -6.15
C ALA A 33 19.83 21.50 -5.29
N LEU A 34 18.57 21.81 -4.93
CA LEU A 34 17.71 20.87 -4.20
C LEU A 34 17.31 19.67 -5.07
N LYS A 35 17.02 19.85 -6.36
CA LYS A 35 16.76 18.75 -7.31
C LYS A 35 17.97 17.84 -7.49
N GLU A 36 19.17 18.40 -7.43
CA GLU A 36 20.45 17.66 -7.38
C GLU A 36 20.69 16.95 -6.04
N LYS A 37 19.74 17.05 -5.07
CA LYS A 37 19.86 16.53 -3.70
C LYS A 37 21.03 17.12 -2.91
N ASN A 38 21.52 18.31 -3.29
CA ASN A 38 22.65 18.95 -2.65
C ASN A 38 22.17 19.98 -1.60
N CYS A 39 21.77 19.48 -0.43
CA CYS A 39 21.26 20.32 0.67
C CYS A 39 22.30 21.34 1.15
N GLU A 40 23.59 21.01 1.16
CA GLU A 40 24.64 21.92 1.62
C GLU A 40 24.82 23.10 0.66
N LYS A 41 24.88 22.83 -0.65
CA LYS A 41 24.93 23.88 -1.69
C LYS A 41 23.68 24.75 -1.62
N ALA A 42 22.50 24.15 -1.52
CA ALA A 42 21.25 24.89 -1.37
C ALA A 42 21.27 25.78 -0.11
N TYR A 43 21.73 25.25 1.02
CA TYR A 43 21.83 25.98 2.28
C TYR A 43 22.81 27.16 2.22
N LYS A 44 23.98 26.97 1.60
CA LYS A 44 24.99 28.04 1.40
C LYS A 44 24.49 29.17 0.50
N MET A 45 23.51 28.89 -0.36
CA MET A 45 22.86 29.89 -1.21
C MET A 45 21.72 30.63 -0.51
N LEU A 46 21.32 30.21 0.71
CA LEU A 46 20.32 30.91 1.51
C LEU A 46 20.89 32.21 2.08
N GLY A 47 20.05 33.24 2.17
CA GLY A 47 20.42 34.55 2.73
C GLY A 47 20.05 35.74 1.86
N ARG A 48 19.99 35.56 0.54
CA ARG A 48 19.79 36.64 -0.44
C ARG A 48 18.86 36.19 -1.56
N ILE A 49 17.66 35.73 -1.19
CA ILE A 49 16.67 35.14 -2.11
C ILE A 49 15.67 36.21 -2.54
N ASP A 50 15.28 36.19 -3.81
CA ASP A 50 14.32 37.11 -4.41
C ASP A 50 12.87 36.82 -4.00
N ASP A 51 12.44 35.55 -4.04
CA ASP A 51 11.08 35.11 -3.70
C ASP A 51 11.11 33.73 -3.02
N LEU A 52 10.67 33.68 -1.76
CA LEU A 52 10.61 32.44 -0.97
C LEU A 52 9.58 31.44 -1.49
N ASP A 53 8.53 31.95 -2.15
CA ASP A 53 7.38 31.21 -2.63
C ASP A 53 7.44 30.96 -4.15
N TYR A 54 8.57 31.29 -4.79
CA TYR A 54 8.81 31.06 -6.20
C TYR A 54 8.47 29.61 -6.58
N LYS A 55 7.69 29.48 -7.65
CA LYS A 55 7.32 28.21 -8.26
C LYS A 55 8.06 28.02 -9.56
N ASP A 56 8.70 26.86 -9.70
CA ASP A 56 9.29 26.46 -10.96
C ASP A 56 8.21 26.00 -11.98
N LYS A 57 8.65 25.48 -13.14
CA LYS A 57 7.73 25.01 -14.19
C LYS A 57 6.80 23.87 -13.74
N ALA A 58 7.18 23.09 -12.73
CA ALA A 58 6.35 22.03 -12.14
C ALA A 58 5.43 22.54 -11.02
N GLY A 59 5.48 23.84 -10.71
CA GLY A 59 4.80 24.43 -9.58
C GLY A 59 5.50 24.18 -8.24
N GLY A 60 6.71 23.60 -8.26
CA GLY A 60 7.45 23.23 -7.07
C GLY A 60 8.15 24.43 -6.43
N THR A 61 8.06 24.55 -5.11
CA THR A 61 8.75 25.58 -4.33
C THR A 61 10.02 25.03 -3.68
N MET A 62 10.90 25.92 -3.20
CA MET A 62 12.08 25.50 -2.41
C MET A 62 11.68 24.67 -1.18
N LEU A 63 10.56 25.02 -0.53
CA LEU A 63 10.07 24.26 0.62
C LEU A 63 9.63 22.84 0.23
N MET A 64 8.98 22.66 -0.93
CA MET A 64 8.63 21.33 -1.43
C MET A 64 9.87 20.51 -1.76
N TYR A 65 10.85 21.06 -2.48
CA TYR A 65 12.05 20.32 -2.86
C TYR A 65 12.97 20.01 -1.67
N SER A 66 13.07 20.90 -0.68
CA SER A 66 13.73 20.59 0.60
C SER A 66 12.98 19.51 1.38
N SER A 67 11.65 19.51 1.33
CA SER A 67 10.80 18.46 1.92
C SER A 67 10.93 17.11 1.23
N VAL A 68 11.10 17.05 -0.09
CA VAL A 68 11.35 15.79 -0.83
C VAL A 68 12.69 15.18 -0.41
N ASN A 69 13.72 16.01 -0.29
CA ASN A 69 15.10 15.55 -0.14
C ASN A 69 15.60 15.54 1.31
N GLY A 70 14.76 15.90 2.28
CA GLY A 70 15.13 15.89 3.69
C GLY A 70 16.12 16.99 4.08
N CYS A 71 16.17 18.10 3.35
CA CYS A 71 17.04 19.22 3.65
C CYS A 71 16.47 20.05 4.83
N THR A 72 16.50 19.48 6.04
CA THR A 72 15.89 20.05 7.26
C THR A 72 16.33 21.49 7.52
N GLY A 73 17.63 21.79 7.42
CA GLY A 73 18.15 23.15 7.60
C GLY A 73 17.57 24.16 6.60
N VAL A 74 17.39 23.76 5.33
CA VAL A 74 16.77 24.60 4.31
C VAL A 74 15.28 24.79 4.61
N ALA A 75 14.56 23.72 4.92
CA ALA A 75 13.13 23.76 5.22
C ALA A 75 12.84 24.66 6.44
N SER A 76 13.58 24.50 7.54
CA SER A 76 13.45 25.33 8.74
C SER A 76 13.75 26.79 8.46
N TRP A 77 14.84 27.07 7.73
CA TRP A 77 15.22 28.43 7.36
C TRP A 77 14.12 29.15 6.55
N LEU A 78 13.46 28.43 5.63
CA LEU A 78 12.34 28.93 4.83
C LEU A 78 11.10 29.20 5.69
N MET A 79 10.72 28.24 6.54
CA MET A 79 9.56 28.36 7.43
C MET A 79 9.71 29.50 8.45
N ASP A 80 10.93 29.73 8.95
CA ASP A 80 11.20 30.81 9.91
C ASP A 80 11.20 32.20 9.26
N ARG A 81 11.32 32.29 7.94
CA ARG A 81 11.20 33.52 7.15
C ARG A 81 9.83 33.71 6.50
N GLY A 82 8.86 32.87 6.85
CA GLY A 82 7.48 33.03 6.41
C GLY A 82 7.18 32.50 5.02
N ALA A 83 7.97 31.55 4.50
CA ALA A 83 7.59 30.80 3.30
C ALA A 83 6.24 30.11 3.51
N ARG A 84 5.34 30.17 2.52
CA ARG A 84 3.99 29.63 2.62
C ARG A 84 4.02 28.10 2.58
N ILE A 85 3.62 27.48 3.68
CA ILE A 85 3.69 26.02 3.90
C ILE A 85 2.68 25.20 3.08
N ASP A 86 1.52 25.77 2.77
CA ASP A 86 0.40 25.09 2.09
C ASP A 86 0.33 25.37 0.57
N LEU A 87 1.40 25.92 -0.03
CA LEU A 87 1.45 26.02 -1.48
C LEU A 87 1.37 24.62 -2.11
N LYS A 88 0.76 24.55 -3.29
CA LYS A 88 0.59 23.33 -4.08
C LYS A 88 1.39 23.38 -5.37
N SER A 89 2.02 22.25 -5.73
CA SER A 89 2.57 22.03 -7.06
C SER A 89 1.47 21.95 -8.12
N ASN A 90 1.84 21.83 -9.40
CA ASN A 90 0.85 21.62 -10.48
C ASN A 90 0.08 20.31 -10.32
N GLU A 91 0.66 19.33 -9.62
CA GLU A 91 0.01 18.07 -9.25
C GLU A 91 -0.66 18.13 -7.86
N GLY A 92 -0.80 19.32 -7.28
CA GLY A 92 -1.54 19.53 -6.03
C GLY A 92 -0.78 19.13 -4.75
N PHE A 93 0.48 18.70 -4.84
CA PHE A 93 1.25 18.30 -3.66
C PHE A 93 1.72 19.50 -2.86
N THR A 94 1.63 19.39 -1.53
CA THR A 94 2.20 20.35 -0.56
C THR A 94 3.55 19.87 -0.04
N ALA A 95 4.26 20.72 0.70
CA ALA A 95 5.47 20.31 1.42
C ALA A 95 5.21 19.14 2.39
N LEU A 96 4.04 19.13 3.05
CA LEU A 96 3.63 18.07 3.97
C LEU A 96 3.50 16.72 3.25
N HIS A 97 2.89 16.67 2.08
CA HIS A 97 2.83 15.45 1.26
C HIS A 97 4.23 14.94 0.91
N MET A 98 5.11 15.84 0.47
CA MET A 98 6.46 15.50 0.03
C MET A 98 7.31 14.94 1.18
N ALA A 99 7.31 15.62 2.33
CA ALA A 99 8.02 15.14 3.52
C ALA A 99 7.43 13.81 4.03
N SER A 100 6.10 13.70 4.04
CA SER A 100 5.40 12.50 4.53
C SER A 100 5.67 11.26 3.67
N ARG A 101 5.69 11.43 2.34
CA ARG A 101 6.02 10.34 1.41
C ARG A 101 7.47 9.91 1.48
N ASN A 102 8.40 10.81 1.83
CA ASN A 102 9.84 10.51 1.77
C ASN A 102 10.47 10.25 3.15
N GLY A 103 9.67 10.19 4.22
CA GLY A 103 10.15 9.75 5.53
C GLY A 103 10.80 10.84 6.38
N HIS A 104 10.64 12.12 6.04
CA HIS A 104 11.34 13.22 6.72
C HIS A 104 10.53 13.76 7.91
N SER A 105 10.52 13.00 9.02
CA SER A 105 9.72 13.29 10.23
C SER A 105 9.94 14.68 10.81
N GLU A 106 11.19 15.16 10.84
CA GLU A 106 11.51 16.49 11.38
C GLU A 106 10.86 17.62 10.57
N ILE A 107 10.79 17.46 9.25
CA ILE A 107 10.13 18.42 8.37
C ILE A 107 8.61 18.33 8.55
N VAL A 108 8.05 17.12 8.63
CA VAL A 108 6.62 16.91 8.91
C VAL A 108 6.23 17.59 10.22
N LYS A 109 6.98 17.35 11.30
CA LYS A 109 6.75 17.96 12.62
C LYS A 109 6.79 19.48 12.55
N ALA A 110 7.80 20.05 11.91
CA ALA A 110 7.93 21.50 11.77
C ALA A 110 6.77 22.11 10.94
N LEU A 111 6.34 21.45 9.87
CA LEU A 111 5.19 21.88 9.07
C LEU A 111 3.89 21.88 9.88
N LEU A 112 3.62 20.81 10.63
CA LEU A 112 2.44 20.68 11.49
C LEU A 112 2.44 21.74 12.60
N MET A 113 3.59 21.98 13.26
CA MET A 113 3.74 23.03 14.26
C MET A 113 3.48 24.45 13.71
N LYS A 114 3.75 24.68 12.42
CA LYS A 114 3.45 25.95 11.73
C LYS A 114 2.02 26.02 11.19
N GLY A 115 1.18 25.01 11.47
CA GLY A 115 -0.23 24.98 11.09
C GLY A 115 -0.51 24.45 9.68
N ALA A 116 0.37 23.62 9.12
CA ALA A 116 0.10 22.97 7.84
C ALA A 116 -1.19 22.16 7.91
N LYS A 117 -2.03 22.28 6.89
CA LYS A 117 -3.32 21.58 6.85
C LYS A 117 -3.09 20.09 6.60
N VAL A 118 -3.43 19.27 7.59
CA VAL A 118 -3.12 17.84 7.65
C VAL A 118 -3.78 17.01 6.55
N ASP A 119 -5.03 17.33 6.20
CA ASP A 119 -5.86 16.59 5.23
C ASP A 119 -5.94 17.25 3.86
N GLU A 120 -4.98 18.12 3.50
CA GLU A 120 -4.92 18.66 2.15
C GLU A 120 -4.80 17.54 1.12
N LEU A 121 -5.45 17.73 -0.03
CA LEU A 121 -5.49 16.75 -1.11
C LEU A 121 -4.64 17.21 -2.29
N ASN A 122 -3.87 16.28 -2.85
CA ASN A 122 -3.27 16.43 -4.17
C ASN A 122 -4.31 16.17 -5.30
N ILE A 123 -3.90 16.24 -6.58
CA ILE A 123 -4.84 16.02 -7.71
C ILE A 123 -5.43 14.61 -7.74
N THR A 124 -4.74 13.61 -7.19
CA THR A 124 -5.25 12.23 -7.11
C THR A 124 -6.22 12.04 -5.95
N ARG A 125 -6.40 13.05 -5.09
CA ARG A 125 -7.13 12.99 -3.81
C ARG A 125 -6.45 12.11 -2.77
N SER A 126 -5.13 12.14 -2.71
CA SER A 126 -4.33 11.47 -1.69
C SER A 126 -3.96 12.47 -0.58
N THR A 127 -4.06 12.05 0.68
CA THR A 127 -3.60 12.81 1.86
C THR A 127 -2.14 12.51 2.19
N ALA A 128 -1.54 13.32 3.07
CA ALA A 128 -0.23 13.03 3.66
C ALA A 128 -0.22 11.69 4.42
N LEU A 129 -1.31 11.38 5.14
CA LEU A 129 -1.47 10.13 5.89
C LEU A 129 -1.45 8.91 4.98
N TYR A 130 -2.16 8.98 3.84
CA TYR A 130 -2.12 7.93 2.83
C TYR A 130 -0.71 7.68 2.30
N MET A 131 0.03 8.75 1.97
CA MET A 131 1.39 8.61 1.43
C MET A 131 2.38 8.06 2.46
N ALA A 132 2.28 8.49 3.72
CA ALA A 132 3.09 7.95 4.81
C ALA A 132 2.79 6.47 5.07
N SER A 133 1.51 6.09 5.04
CA SER A 133 1.04 4.72 5.23
C SER A 133 1.48 3.78 4.11
N GLN A 134 1.44 4.26 2.86
CA GLN A 134 1.93 3.51 1.70
C GLN A 134 3.43 3.16 1.83
N GLN A 135 4.22 4.06 2.41
CA GLN A 135 5.67 3.86 2.58
C GLN A 135 6.02 3.18 3.91
N GLY A 136 5.12 3.18 4.89
CA GLY A 136 5.30 2.59 6.20
C GLY A 136 6.07 3.49 7.16
N HIS A 137 5.97 4.82 7.02
CA HIS A 137 6.65 5.76 7.90
C HIS A 137 5.85 5.98 9.20
N THR A 138 5.90 5.02 10.12
CA THR A 138 5.07 4.99 11.34
C THR A 138 5.18 6.26 12.19
N THR A 139 6.37 6.83 12.37
CA THR A 139 6.54 8.11 13.10
C THR A 139 5.80 9.28 12.44
N ILE A 140 5.70 9.29 11.11
CA ILE A 140 4.95 10.32 10.39
C ILE A 140 3.45 10.06 10.51
N ILE A 141 3.02 8.80 10.42
CA ILE A 141 1.63 8.40 10.64
C ILE A 141 1.17 8.86 12.03
N GLU A 142 2.01 8.65 13.04
CA GLU A 142 1.79 9.13 14.41
C GLU A 142 1.61 10.65 14.46
N LEU A 143 2.59 11.41 13.98
CA LEU A 143 2.51 12.87 13.95
C LEU A 143 1.25 13.39 13.25
N LEU A 144 0.86 12.78 12.12
CA LEU A 144 -0.32 13.20 11.36
C LEU A 144 -1.61 12.93 12.14
N ILE A 145 -1.76 11.75 12.75
CA ILE A 145 -2.94 11.40 13.54
C ILE A 145 -3.07 12.28 14.78
N GLU A 146 -1.96 12.53 15.50
CA GLU A 146 -1.94 13.42 16.67
C GLU A 146 -2.32 14.87 16.31
N ASN A 147 -2.10 15.29 15.06
CA ASN A 147 -2.48 16.60 14.54
C ASN A 147 -3.81 16.58 13.77
N GLY A 148 -4.64 15.56 14.00
CA GLY A 148 -6.04 15.53 13.55
C GLY A 148 -6.27 15.00 12.14
N ALA A 149 -5.34 14.23 11.56
CA ALA A 149 -5.58 13.54 10.29
C ALA A 149 -6.79 12.59 10.40
N GLN A 150 -7.65 12.60 9.38
CA GLN A 150 -8.78 11.66 9.31
C GLN A 150 -8.29 10.23 9.00
N ILE A 151 -8.26 9.39 10.04
CA ILE A 151 -7.68 8.04 9.98
C ILE A 151 -8.33 7.13 8.91
N ASP A 152 -9.65 7.25 8.75
CA ASP A 152 -10.47 6.44 7.82
C ASP A 152 -10.80 7.18 6.51
N PHE A 153 -10.13 8.30 6.22
CA PHE A 153 -10.35 9.00 4.96
C PHE A 153 -10.00 8.14 3.76
N LYS A 154 -10.92 8.03 2.80
CA LYS A 154 -10.72 7.31 1.53
C LYS A 154 -10.00 8.18 0.51
N SER A 155 -8.68 8.03 0.43
CA SER A 155 -7.87 8.59 -0.63
C SER A 155 -8.25 8.01 -1.99
N ASN A 156 -8.24 8.87 -3.01
CA ASN A 156 -8.71 8.58 -4.37
C ASN A 156 -10.17 8.06 -4.42
N GLY A 157 -10.94 8.27 -3.34
CA GLY A 157 -12.30 7.76 -3.17
C GLY A 157 -12.38 6.26 -2.88
N GLU A 158 -11.25 5.58 -2.62
CA GLU A 158 -11.22 4.11 -2.52
C GLU A 158 -10.42 3.58 -1.32
N PHE A 159 -9.26 4.15 -1.03
CA PHE A 159 -8.28 3.52 -0.14
C PHE A 159 -8.08 4.29 1.17
N THR A 160 -8.26 3.62 2.30
CA THR A 160 -7.89 4.16 3.62
C THR A 160 -6.38 4.02 3.87
N ALA A 161 -5.89 4.71 4.90
CA ALA A 161 -4.52 4.56 5.39
C ALA A 161 -4.20 3.10 5.76
N LEU A 162 -5.13 2.42 6.45
CA LEU A 162 -4.98 1.03 6.82
C LEU A 162 -4.92 0.12 5.59
N PHE A 163 -5.83 0.30 4.62
CA PHE A 163 -5.83 -0.51 3.41
C PHE A 163 -4.51 -0.38 2.64
N ILE A 164 -4.00 0.84 2.46
CA ILE A 164 -2.77 1.04 1.70
C ILE A 164 -1.54 0.50 2.45
N ALA A 165 -1.49 0.62 3.77
CA ALA A 165 -0.44 -0.01 4.59
C ALA A 165 -0.47 -1.55 4.45
N SER A 166 -1.66 -2.16 4.50
CA SER A 166 -1.86 -3.60 4.29
C SER A 166 -1.44 -4.04 2.89
N GLN A 167 -1.79 -3.28 1.85
CA GLN A 167 -1.40 -3.58 0.47
C GLN A 167 0.12 -3.54 0.26
N TYR A 168 0.83 -2.64 0.93
CA TYR A 168 2.27 -2.47 0.77
C TYR A 168 3.10 -3.23 1.82
N GLY A 169 2.47 -4.10 2.61
CA GLY A 169 3.18 -4.98 3.57
C GLY A 169 3.78 -4.21 4.74
N LYS A 170 3.19 -3.10 5.18
CA LYS A 170 3.72 -2.23 6.23
C LYS A 170 3.18 -2.63 7.60
N ALA A 171 3.68 -3.73 8.16
CA ALA A 171 3.16 -4.32 9.41
C ALA A 171 3.13 -3.34 10.58
N ASP A 172 4.22 -2.61 10.85
CA ASP A 172 4.27 -1.61 11.93
C ASP A 172 3.23 -0.50 11.75
N ALA A 173 3.03 -0.05 10.51
CA ALA A 173 2.02 0.96 10.20
C ALA A 173 0.59 0.43 10.39
N VAL A 174 0.32 -0.82 9.95
CA VAL A 174 -0.96 -1.49 10.18
C VAL A 174 -1.24 -1.58 11.68
N LYS A 175 -0.28 -2.08 12.46
CA LYS A 175 -0.40 -2.21 13.92
C LYS A 175 -0.70 -0.88 14.58
N TYR A 176 0.07 0.17 14.25
CA TYR A 176 -0.17 1.50 14.80
C TYR A 176 -1.54 2.05 14.42
N LEU A 177 -1.95 1.92 13.15
CA LEU A 177 -3.25 2.40 12.67
C LEU A 177 -4.41 1.70 13.38
N THR A 178 -4.36 0.38 13.57
CA THR A 178 -5.41 -0.35 14.29
C THR A 178 -5.42 -0.02 15.78
N GLU A 179 -4.26 0.19 16.41
CA GLU A 179 -4.16 0.68 17.80
C GLU A 179 -4.77 2.08 17.98
N LYS A 180 -4.71 2.95 16.96
CA LYS A 180 -5.36 4.27 16.95
C LYS A 180 -6.81 4.25 16.49
N GLY A 181 -7.41 3.08 16.31
CA GLY A 181 -8.83 2.92 16.02
C GLY A 181 -9.22 3.06 14.55
N ALA A 182 -8.29 2.82 13.61
CA ALA A 182 -8.66 2.69 12.20
C ALA A 182 -9.64 1.53 12.02
N SER A 183 -10.70 1.74 11.24
CA SER A 183 -11.67 0.68 10.99
C SER A 183 -11.07 -0.40 10.08
N VAL A 184 -11.04 -1.65 10.57
CA VAL A 184 -10.39 -2.79 9.92
C VAL A 184 -11.14 -3.34 8.70
N ASP A 185 -12.43 -3.03 8.58
CA ASP A 185 -13.33 -3.63 7.57
C ASP A 185 -13.78 -2.66 6.48
N ILE A 186 -13.25 -1.44 6.41
CA ILE A 186 -13.62 -0.50 5.34
C ILE A 186 -13.20 -1.09 3.98
N PRO A 187 -14.15 -1.41 3.08
CA PRO A 187 -13.82 -2.02 1.81
C PRO A 187 -13.51 -0.97 0.75
N THR A 188 -12.71 -1.37 -0.23
CA THR A 188 -12.56 -0.66 -1.51
C THR A 188 -13.85 -0.71 -2.32
N ASN A 189 -13.88 -0.01 -3.45
CA ASN A 189 -15.02 -0.06 -4.36
C ASN A 189 -15.25 -1.46 -4.93
N ARG A 190 -14.25 -2.33 -4.95
CA ARG A 190 -14.40 -3.74 -5.36
C ARG A 190 -14.79 -4.68 -4.23
N GLY A 191 -15.01 -4.17 -3.02
CA GLY A 191 -15.33 -4.97 -1.84
C GLY A 191 -14.11 -5.62 -1.16
N ALA A 192 -12.88 -5.29 -1.58
CA ALA A 192 -11.68 -5.82 -0.92
C ALA A 192 -11.41 -5.03 0.37
N THR A 193 -11.28 -5.73 1.50
CA THR A 193 -10.87 -5.19 2.81
C THR A 193 -9.35 -5.24 2.98
N PRO A 194 -8.78 -4.56 4.00
CA PRO A 194 -7.39 -4.75 4.42
C PRO A 194 -6.99 -6.22 4.60
N LEU A 195 -7.88 -7.03 5.21
CA LEU A 195 -7.65 -8.47 5.40
C LEU A 195 -7.54 -9.19 4.05
N PHE A 196 -8.49 -8.94 3.14
CA PHE A 196 -8.47 -9.54 1.80
C PHE A 196 -7.16 -9.26 1.04
N ILE A 197 -6.72 -7.99 1.01
CA ILE A 197 -5.54 -7.63 0.24
C ILE A 197 -4.25 -8.17 0.87
N ALA A 198 -4.14 -8.17 2.20
CA ALA A 198 -3.02 -8.80 2.91
C ALA A 198 -2.97 -10.32 2.68
N SER A 199 -4.13 -10.96 2.64
CA SER A 199 -4.25 -12.40 2.37
C SER A 199 -3.84 -12.78 0.95
N SER A 200 -4.19 -11.97 -0.06
CA SER A 200 -3.77 -12.21 -1.45
C SER A 200 -2.26 -11.98 -1.65
N LEU A 201 -1.74 -10.91 -1.07
CA LEU A 201 -0.33 -10.52 -1.25
C LEU A 201 0.66 -11.32 -0.41
N GLY A 202 0.19 -12.07 0.59
CA GLY A 202 1.05 -12.97 1.35
C GLY A 202 1.74 -12.30 2.55
N TYR A 203 0.99 -11.51 3.34
CA TYR A 203 1.51 -10.89 4.57
C TYR A 203 0.89 -11.50 5.85
N PRO A 204 1.35 -12.67 6.34
CA PRO A 204 0.82 -13.33 7.52
C PRO A 204 0.77 -12.46 8.79
N GLU A 205 1.80 -11.64 9.04
CA GLU A 205 1.83 -10.76 10.21
C GLU A 205 0.69 -9.73 10.19
N ILE A 206 0.41 -9.15 9.02
CA ILE A 206 -0.69 -8.20 8.85
C ILE A 206 -2.04 -8.91 8.98
N VAL A 207 -2.17 -10.12 8.43
CA VAL A 207 -3.38 -10.94 8.60
C VAL A 207 -3.61 -11.24 10.09
N ALA A 208 -2.59 -11.63 10.84
CA ALA A 208 -2.69 -11.89 12.27
C ALA A 208 -3.16 -10.65 13.04
N VAL A 209 -2.51 -9.49 12.82
CA VAL A 209 -2.91 -8.22 13.45
C VAL A 209 -4.35 -7.85 13.12
N LEU A 210 -4.81 -8.05 11.88
CA LEU A 210 -6.19 -7.73 11.50
C LEU A 210 -7.21 -8.67 12.15
N LEU A 211 -6.92 -9.98 12.23
CA LEU A 211 -7.77 -10.96 12.90
C LEU A 211 -7.83 -10.72 14.42
N GLU A 212 -6.71 -10.35 15.05
CA GLU A 212 -6.66 -9.92 16.47
C GLU A 212 -7.47 -8.65 16.75
N LYS A 213 -7.82 -7.89 15.70
CA LYS A 213 -8.64 -6.69 15.75
C LYS A 213 -10.05 -6.92 15.21
N ASP A 214 -10.51 -8.17 15.26
CA ASP A 214 -11.86 -8.60 14.90
C ASP A 214 -12.26 -8.26 13.45
N ALA A 215 -11.30 -8.22 12.51
CA ALA A 215 -11.62 -8.07 11.09
C ALA A 215 -12.53 -9.21 10.62
N ASP A 216 -13.55 -8.88 9.81
CA ASP A 216 -14.48 -9.87 9.28
C ASP A 216 -13.75 -10.87 8.36
N ILE A 217 -13.51 -12.06 8.92
CA ILE A 217 -12.81 -13.15 8.25
C ILE A 217 -13.51 -13.63 6.98
N GLU A 218 -14.82 -13.38 6.87
CA GLU A 218 -15.66 -13.76 5.73
C GLU A 218 -16.06 -12.60 4.81
N ALA A 219 -15.43 -11.44 4.97
CA ALA A 219 -15.67 -10.28 4.13
C ALA A 219 -15.50 -10.62 2.64
N LYS A 220 -16.54 -10.34 1.84
CA LYS A 220 -16.59 -10.67 0.42
C LYS A 220 -16.29 -9.47 -0.47
N THR A 221 -15.46 -9.70 -1.48
CA THR A 221 -15.40 -8.83 -2.66
C THR A 221 -16.71 -8.88 -3.46
N ARG A 222 -16.88 -7.97 -4.43
CA ARG A 222 -18.03 -7.98 -5.36
C ARG A 222 -18.18 -9.29 -6.17
N ARG A 223 -17.12 -10.10 -6.30
CA ARG A 223 -17.16 -11.43 -6.94
C ARG A 223 -17.45 -12.57 -5.95
N GLY A 224 -17.72 -12.24 -4.68
CA GLY A 224 -17.95 -13.22 -3.62
C GLY A 224 -16.68 -13.89 -3.09
N ALA A 225 -15.49 -13.43 -3.47
CA ALA A 225 -14.23 -14.00 -2.98
C ALA A 225 -13.95 -13.51 -1.54
N THR A 226 -13.64 -14.45 -0.65
CA THR A 226 -13.21 -14.25 0.75
C THR A 226 -11.68 -14.24 0.87
N PRO A 227 -11.11 -13.81 2.01
CA PRO A 227 -9.69 -13.95 2.32
C PRO A 227 -9.16 -15.39 2.17
N LEU A 228 -9.94 -16.40 2.62
CA LEU A 228 -9.57 -17.82 2.48
C LEU A 228 -9.52 -18.25 1.01
N PHE A 229 -10.49 -17.80 0.20
CA PHE A 229 -10.51 -18.08 -1.23
C PHE A 229 -9.27 -17.53 -1.94
N VAL A 230 -8.95 -16.24 -1.75
CA VAL A 230 -7.87 -15.59 -2.48
C VAL A 230 -6.49 -16.10 -2.04
N SER A 231 -6.28 -16.32 -0.73
CA SER A 231 -5.04 -16.93 -0.22
C SER A 231 -4.85 -18.36 -0.71
N SER A 232 -5.93 -19.14 -0.86
CA SER A 232 -5.89 -20.48 -1.45
C SER A 232 -5.58 -20.46 -2.94
N GLN A 233 -6.12 -19.47 -3.68
CA GLN A 233 -5.84 -19.27 -5.10
C GLN A 233 -4.39 -18.83 -5.37
N ASP A 234 -3.85 -17.98 -4.49
CA ASP A 234 -2.52 -17.36 -4.66
C ASP A 234 -1.39 -18.16 -3.96
N GLY A 235 -1.71 -19.31 -3.37
CA GLY A 235 -0.70 -20.21 -2.80
C GLY A 235 -0.14 -19.77 -1.45
N ARG A 236 -0.88 -18.98 -0.67
CA ARG A 236 -0.41 -18.42 0.61
C ARG A 236 -0.69 -19.37 1.77
N TYR A 237 0.11 -20.45 1.86
CA TYR A 237 -0.11 -21.54 2.82
C TYR A 237 -0.25 -21.06 4.28
N GLU A 238 0.67 -20.23 4.75
CA GLU A 238 0.67 -19.72 6.13
C GLU A 238 -0.59 -18.92 6.44
N ILE A 239 -1.11 -18.18 5.46
CA ILE A 239 -2.33 -17.38 5.61
C ILE A 239 -3.56 -18.27 5.59
N VAL A 240 -3.62 -19.26 4.69
CA VAL A 240 -4.71 -20.25 4.70
C VAL A 240 -4.78 -20.93 6.05
N LYS A 241 -3.64 -21.39 6.58
CA LYS A 241 -3.56 -21.99 7.92
C LYS A 241 -4.08 -21.05 9.00
N LEU A 242 -3.58 -19.82 9.02
CA LEU A 242 -3.99 -18.82 10.01
C LEU A 242 -5.49 -18.52 9.97
N LEU A 243 -6.07 -18.36 8.76
CA LEU A 243 -7.50 -18.12 8.59
C LEU A 243 -8.35 -19.30 9.07
N LEU A 244 -7.94 -20.54 8.79
CA LEU A 244 -8.63 -21.74 9.25
C LEU A 244 -8.56 -21.90 10.77
N GLU A 245 -7.41 -21.60 11.37
CA GLU A 245 -7.24 -21.58 12.83
C GLU A 245 -8.14 -20.54 13.51
N HIS A 246 -8.48 -19.46 12.82
CA HIS A 246 -9.44 -18.43 13.27
C HIS A 246 -10.90 -18.73 12.84
N GLY A 247 -11.17 -19.92 12.31
CA GLY A 247 -12.54 -20.39 12.04
C GLY A 247 -13.12 -19.99 10.69
N ALA A 248 -12.29 -19.67 9.69
CA ALA A 248 -12.79 -19.38 8.34
C ALA A 248 -13.58 -20.57 7.75
N ASP A 249 -14.73 -20.30 7.13
CA ASP A 249 -15.59 -21.32 6.52
C ASP A 249 -15.06 -21.81 5.17
N VAL A 250 -14.48 -23.02 5.18
CA VAL A 250 -13.96 -23.72 3.99
C VAL A 250 -15.00 -23.94 2.89
N LYS A 251 -16.30 -23.87 3.20
CA LYS A 251 -17.40 -24.16 2.26
C LYS A 251 -17.83 -22.96 1.44
N MET A 252 -17.38 -21.76 1.79
CA MET A 252 -17.78 -20.55 1.11
C MET A 252 -17.33 -20.54 -0.35
N LYS A 253 -18.15 -19.92 -1.20
CA LYS A 253 -17.96 -19.88 -2.64
C LYS A 253 -18.06 -18.46 -3.16
N THR A 254 -17.31 -18.22 -4.23
CA THR A 254 -17.50 -17.05 -5.09
C THR A 254 -18.87 -17.10 -5.79
N ASN A 255 -19.26 -16.00 -6.41
CA ASN A 255 -20.51 -15.92 -7.18
C ASN A 255 -20.56 -16.91 -8.35
N ASP A 256 -19.39 -17.33 -8.85
CA ASP A 256 -19.25 -18.34 -9.92
C ASP A 256 -19.23 -19.78 -9.36
N GLY A 257 -19.44 -19.96 -8.06
CA GLY A 257 -19.50 -21.27 -7.41
C GLY A 257 -18.14 -21.92 -7.12
N LEU A 258 -17.02 -21.18 -7.26
CA LEU A 258 -15.69 -21.69 -6.92
C LEU A 258 -15.45 -21.61 -5.41
N SER A 259 -15.09 -22.72 -4.79
CA SER A 259 -14.60 -22.81 -3.40
C SER A 259 -13.07 -22.64 -3.31
N PRO A 260 -12.52 -22.39 -2.10
CA PRO A 260 -11.08 -22.41 -1.86
C PRO A 260 -10.40 -23.70 -2.36
N LEU A 261 -11.04 -24.86 -2.16
CA LEU A 261 -10.52 -26.16 -2.59
C LEU A 261 -10.38 -26.24 -4.11
N LEU A 262 -11.41 -25.79 -4.85
CA LEU A 262 -11.36 -25.74 -6.31
C LEU A 262 -10.28 -24.76 -6.77
N ALA A 263 -10.16 -23.58 -6.15
CA ALA A 263 -9.17 -22.58 -6.52
C ALA A 263 -7.73 -23.09 -6.32
N ALA A 264 -7.41 -23.67 -5.17
CA ALA A 264 -6.10 -24.28 -4.91
C ALA A 264 -5.80 -25.44 -5.88
N SER A 265 -6.82 -26.23 -6.23
CA SER A 265 -6.69 -27.34 -7.17
C SER A 265 -6.46 -26.88 -8.61
N ILE A 266 -7.09 -25.78 -9.04
CA ILE A 266 -6.83 -25.14 -10.34
C ILE A 266 -5.35 -24.73 -10.45
N ARG A 267 -4.78 -24.23 -9.35
CA ARG A 267 -3.45 -23.60 -9.30
C ARG A 267 -2.33 -24.55 -8.88
N GLY A 268 -2.66 -25.80 -8.53
CA GLY A 268 -1.67 -26.84 -8.22
C GLY A 268 -1.11 -26.78 -6.80
N HIS A 269 -1.79 -26.11 -5.86
CA HIS A 269 -1.29 -25.92 -4.49
C HIS A 269 -1.63 -27.11 -3.58
N ALA A 270 -0.89 -28.22 -3.74
CA ALA A 270 -1.19 -29.50 -3.08
C ALA A 270 -1.28 -29.43 -1.54
N GLU A 271 -0.39 -28.69 -0.87
CA GLU A 271 -0.42 -28.57 0.59
C GLU A 271 -1.59 -27.73 1.11
N ILE A 272 -2.04 -26.74 0.33
CA ILE A 272 -3.28 -26.00 0.63
C ILE A 272 -4.50 -26.90 0.40
N VAL A 273 -4.51 -27.70 -0.67
CA VAL A 273 -5.58 -28.68 -0.91
C VAL A 273 -5.69 -29.65 0.26
N ARG A 274 -4.56 -30.19 0.73
CA ARG A 274 -4.51 -31.08 1.91
C ARG A 274 -5.10 -30.38 3.13
N LEU A 275 -4.62 -29.17 3.43
CA LEU A 275 -5.04 -28.39 4.58
C LEU A 275 -6.55 -28.07 4.57
N LEU A 276 -7.10 -27.70 3.42
CA LEU A 276 -8.54 -27.44 3.27
C LEU A 276 -9.38 -28.71 3.50
N LEU A 277 -8.93 -29.86 2.98
CA LEU A 277 -9.61 -31.15 3.18
C LEU A 277 -9.52 -31.62 4.64
N ASP A 278 -8.39 -31.41 5.30
CA ASP A 278 -8.21 -31.67 6.73
C ASP A 278 -9.17 -30.83 7.59
N ASN A 279 -9.57 -29.65 7.11
CA ASN A 279 -10.52 -28.75 7.77
C ASN A 279 -11.96 -28.90 7.24
N GLY A 280 -12.28 -30.01 6.58
CA GLY A 280 -13.67 -30.38 6.26
C GLY A 280 -14.22 -29.81 4.95
N ALA A 281 -13.37 -29.37 4.02
CA ALA A 281 -13.79 -29.12 2.65
C ALA A 281 -14.30 -30.42 1.99
N ASP A 282 -15.41 -30.35 1.26
CA ASP A 282 -15.97 -31.51 0.55
C ASP A 282 -15.10 -31.86 -0.67
N VAL A 283 -14.39 -32.99 -0.59
CA VAL A 283 -13.50 -33.51 -1.63
C VAL A 283 -14.20 -33.70 -2.98
N ASN A 284 -15.52 -33.98 -2.96
CA ASN A 284 -16.34 -34.27 -4.13
C ASN A 284 -17.23 -33.10 -4.54
N GLN A 285 -16.99 -31.91 -3.97
CA GLN A 285 -17.71 -30.71 -4.33
C GLN A 285 -17.63 -30.46 -5.84
N LYS A 286 -18.79 -30.17 -6.44
CA LYS A 286 -18.93 -29.82 -7.85
C LYS A 286 -19.10 -28.32 -8.05
N THR A 287 -18.56 -27.81 -9.16
CA THR A 287 -18.98 -26.53 -9.73
C THR A 287 -20.39 -26.66 -10.33
N ASN A 288 -20.96 -25.54 -10.79
CA ASN A 288 -22.23 -25.53 -11.51
C ASN A 288 -22.22 -26.40 -12.78
N GLN A 289 -21.04 -26.70 -13.35
CA GLN A 289 -20.88 -27.56 -14.54
C GLN A 289 -20.60 -29.03 -14.18
N GLY A 290 -20.75 -29.40 -12.90
CA GLY A 290 -20.49 -30.75 -12.42
C GLY A 290 -19.00 -31.10 -12.25
N THR A 291 -18.09 -30.13 -12.42
CA THR A 291 -16.64 -30.37 -12.36
C THR A 291 -16.13 -30.43 -10.91
N THR A 292 -15.33 -31.45 -10.57
CA THR A 292 -14.71 -31.60 -9.25
C THR A 292 -13.24 -31.14 -9.23
N SER A 293 -12.67 -30.97 -8.04
CA SER A 293 -11.24 -30.69 -7.88
C SER A 293 -10.35 -31.77 -8.50
N LEU A 294 -10.76 -33.05 -8.44
CA LEU A 294 -10.00 -34.15 -9.05
C LEU A 294 -9.95 -33.99 -10.58
N MET A 295 -11.07 -33.72 -11.23
CA MET A 295 -11.11 -33.47 -12.68
C MET A 295 -10.21 -32.30 -13.10
N ILE A 296 -10.26 -31.20 -12.34
CA ILE A 296 -9.45 -30.01 -12.62
C ILE A 296 -7.96 -30.32 -12.49
N ALA A 297 -7.55 -30.92 -11.37
CA ALA A 297 -6.16 -31.28 -11.13
C ALA A 297 -5.63 -32.26 -12.18
N SER A 298 -6.46 -33.24 -12.57
CA SER A 298 -6.14 -34.18 -13.64
C SER A 298 -5.97 -33.51 -14.99
N ALA A 299 -6.86 -32.59 -15.37
CA ALA A 299 -6.81 -31.87 -16.64
C ALA A 299 -5.62 -30.90 -16.73
N ASN A 300 -5.22 -30.31 -15.61
CA ASN A 300 -4.10 -29.37 -15.55
C ASN A 300 -2.73 -30.05 -15.31
N GLY A 301 -2.69 -31.37 -15.11
CA GLY A 301 -1.44 -32.09 -14.89
C GLY A 301 -0.87 -31.97 -13.46
N HIS A 302 -1.68 -31.56 -12.48
CA HIS A 302 -1.24 -31.35 -11.09
C HIS A 302 -1.19 -32.67 -10.31
N THR A 303 -0.19 -33.50 -10.62
CA THR A 303 -0.04 -34.87 -10.08
C THR A 303 -0.10 -34.91 -8.54
N ASP A 304 0.54 -33.99 -7.84
CA ASP A 304 0.54 -34.01 -6.36
C ASP A 304 -0.81 -33.63 -5.76
N VAL A 305 -1.56 -32.73 -6.39
CA VAL A 305 -2.96 -32.45 -6.02
C VAL A 305 -3.82 -33.69 -6.25
N VAL A 306 -3.64 -34.39 -7.37
CA VAL A 306 -4.35 -35.64 -7.67
C VAL A 306 -4.10 -36.68 -6.58
N LYS A 307 -2.84 -36.89 -6.16
CA LYS A 307 -2.50 -37.81 -5.06
C LYS A 307 -3.25 -37.45 -3.78
N VAL A 308 -3.18 -36.18 -3.36
CA VAL A 308 -3.87 -35.70 -2.15
C VAL A 308 -5.37 -35.93 -2.21
N LEU A 309 -6.01 -35.61 -3.34
CA LEU A 309 -7.45 -35.79 -3.51
C LEU A 309 -7.85 -37.27 -3.44
N LEU A 310 -7.08 -38.15 -4.09
CA LEU A 310 -7.32 -39.59 -4.05
C LEU A 310 -7.12 -40.17 -2.64
N ASP A 311 -6.06 -39.76 -1.94
CA ASP A 311 -5.80 -40.13 -0.55
C ASP A 311 -6.93 -39.68 0.39
N LYS A 312 -7.62 -38.59 0.04
CA LYS A 312 -8.77 -38.03 0.75
C LYS A 312 -10.13 -38.56 0.26
N GLY A 313 -10.14 -39.60 -0.59
CA GLY A 313 -11.37 -40.30 -0.99
C GLY A 313 -12.17 -39.58 -2.08
N ALA A 314 -11.50 -38.84 -2.98
CA ALA A 314 -12.15 -38.30 -4.17
C ALA A 314 -12.78 -39.43 -5.02
N ASP A 315 -14.06 -39.28 -5.35
CA ASP A 315 -14.80 -40.21 -6.18
C ASP A 315 -14.36 -40.07 -7.65
N THR A 316 -13.66 -41.09 -8.12
CA THR A 316 -13.08 -41.16 -9.45
C THR A 316 -14.11 -41.43 -10.55
N SER A 317 -15.33 -41.85 -10.18
CA SER A 317 -16.42 -42.19 -11.10
C SER A 317 -17.29 -40.98 -11.49
N LEU A 318 -17.19 -39.87 -10.75
CA LEU A 318 -17.96 -38.67 -11.02
C LEU A 318 -17.69 -38.16 -12.44
N LYS A 319 -18.74 -37.64 -13.06
CA LYS A 319 -18.72 -37.03 -14.40
C LYS A 319 -19.23 -35.60 -14.35
N ASN A 320 -18.61 -34.73 -15.14
CA ASN A 320 -19.13 -33.40 -15.40
C ASN A 320 -20.30 -33.44 -16.40
N GLU A 321 -20.90 -32.28 -16.70
CA GLU A 321 -22.02 -32.19 -17.64
C GLU A 321 -21.69 -32.67 -19.07
N SER A 322 -20.40 -32.67 -19.46
CA SER A 322 -19.94 -33.24 -20.73
C SER A 322 -19.75 -34.77 -20.69
N GLY A 323 -20.11 -35.42 -19.59
CA GLY A 323 -19.97 -36.87 -19.40
C GLY A 323 -18.54 -37.35 -19.14
N LYS A 324 -17.59 -36.43 -18.87
CA LYS A 324 -16.18 -36.74 -18.65
C LYS A 324 -15.84 -36.84 -17.16
N SER A 325 -15.13 -37.91 -16.81
CA SER A 325 -14.53 -38.21 -15.50
C SER A 325 -13.09 -37.70 -15.41
N ALA A 326 -12.50 -37.78 -14.22
CA ALA A 326 -11.10 -37.37 -13.98
C ALA A 326 -10.11 -38.15 -14.87
N THR A 327 -10.33 -39.45 -15.07
CA THR A 327 -9.50 -40.32 -15.93
C THR A 327 -9.56 -39.90 -17.41
N GLU A 328 -10.74 -39.46 -17.87
CA GLU A 328 -10.99 -39.05 -19.27
C GLU A 328 -10.40 -37.67 -19.57
N VAL A 329 -10.31 -36.79 -18.57
CA VAL A 329 -9.69 -35.46 -18.73
C VAL A 329 -8.20 -35.43 -18.37
N ALA A 330 -7.62 -36.53 -17.88
CA ALA A 330 -6.23 -36.58 -17.43
C ALA A 330 -5.24 -36.12 -18.52
N ALA A 331 -4.36 -35.18 -18.14
CA ALA A 331 -3.39 -34.56 -19.03
C ALA A 331 -2.27 -35.50 -19.52
N ASN A 332 -1.98 -36.56 -18.75
CA ASN A 332 -0.92 -37.52 -19.04
C ASN A 332 -1.26 -38.93 -18.52
N ASP A 333 -0.49 -39.92 -18.97
CA ASP A 333 -0.70 -41.33 -18.59
C ASP A 333 -0.38 -41.60 -17.12
N GLU A 334 0.51 -40.84 -16.50
CA GLU A 334 0.83 -40.98 -15.07
C GLU A 334 -0.43 -40.74 -14.21
N ILE A 335 -1.11 -39.62 -14.42
CA ILE A 335 -2.35 -39.28 -13.71
C ILE A 335 -3.46 -40.29 -14.04
N ARG A 336 -3.60 -40.67 -15.31
CA ARG A 336 -4.59 -41.68 -15.74
C ARG A 336 -4.38 -43.01 -15.02
N ASN A 337 -3.12 -43.44 -14.89
CA ASN A 337 -2.74 -44.66 -14.20
C ASN A 337 -2.96 -44.57 -12.68
N LEU A 338 -2.64 -43.42 -12.06
CA LEU A 338 -2.90 -43.16 -10.64
C LEU A 338 -4.39 -43.33 -10.29
N ILE A 339 -5.27 -42.68 -11.06
CA ILE A 339 -6.72 -42.73 -10.85
C ILE A 339 -7.24 -44.15 -11.09
N SER A 340 -6.85 -44.77 -12.20
CA SER A 340 -7.33 -46.11 -12.59
C SER A 340 -6.92 -47.22 -11.61
N ARG A 341 -5.83 -47.04 -10.88
CA ARG A 341 -5.38 -48.00 -9.86
C ARG A 341 -6.30 -47.98 -8.64
N ILE A 342 -6.80 -46.82 -8.26
CA ILE A 342 -7.69 -46.65 -7.09
C ILE A 342 -9.13 -47.02 -7.42
N SER A 343 -9.60 -46.78 -8.66
CA SER A 343 -10.94 -47.20 -9.10
C SER A 343 -11.19 -48.73 -9.10
N LYS A 344 -10.15 -49.55 -8.88
CA LYS A 344 -10.22 -51.03 -8.90
C LYS A 344 -10.20 -51.67 -7.51
N LEU A 345 -10.05 -50.88 -6.45
CA LEU A 345 -10.05 -51.33 -5.05
C LEU A 345 -11.43 -51.16 -4.44
#